data_AF-A0AAD6RKK9-F1
#
_entry.id   AF-A0AAD6RKK9-F1
#
_cell.length_a   1.000
_cell.length_b   1.000
_cell.length_c   1.000
_cell.angle_alpha   90.00
_cell.angle_beta   90.00
_cell.angle_gamma   90.00
#
_symmetry.space_group_name_H-M   'P 1'
#
loop_
_entity.id
_entity.type
_entity.pdbx_description
1 polymer ?
#
loop_
_entity_poly.entity_id
_entity_poly.type
_entity_poly.pdbx_seq_one_letter_code
_entity_poly.pdbx_strand_id
1 'polypeptide(L)'
;MAPPPKSDPFLADDSHREVDAGAVFVLESKGEWWHAGFHLTTAIVGPTILTLPYAFRGLGWGLGFFCLTVMGIVTFYAYYLMSKVLDYCEREGRRHIRFRELAADVLGSGWMFYFVIVIQTAINTGVGIGAILLAGECLQIMYSSLSPDGPLKLYEFIAMVTVVMIVLSQFPTFHSLRHINLASLFLSLGYSFVVVGACIHAGLSKNAPPRDYSLESSESARVFSAFTSISIIAAIFGNGILPEIQATLAPPATGKMVKGLLMCYTVILVTFYSTAMSGYWVFGNKSNSNILKSLMPDEEPSLAPTWVLGMGVVFVLLQLFAIGLVYSQVAYEIMEKKSADVQQGMFSRRNLIPRIVLRTLYMIFCGFMAAMLPFFGDINGVVGAIGFIPLDFVLPMLLYNMTFKPPKSSPTYWLNLSIMVVFTGAGLMGAFSSTRKLVLDAKKFKLFSSNVVD
;
A
#
# COMPACT_ATOMS: atom_id res chain seq x y z
N MET A 1 -12.44 -18.01 48.66
CA MET A 1 -11.49 -17.42 47.70
C MET A 1 -11.90 -17.88 46.31
N ALA A 2 -12.34 -16.96 45.45
CA ALA A 2 -12.48 -17.27 44.03
C ALA A 2 -11.08 -17.53 43.46
N PRO A 3 -10.91 -18.46 42.49
CA PRO A 3 -9.63 -18.64 41.84
C PRO A 3 -9.22 -17.35 41.12
N PRO A 4 -7.90 -17.05 41.03
CA PRO A 4 -7.43 -15.89 40.30
C PRO A 4 -7.90 -15.98 38.84
N PRO A 5 -8.21 -14.85 38.18
CA PRO A 5 -8.56 -14.85 36.77
C PRO A 5 -7.40 -15.48 36.00
N LYS A 6 -7.71 -16.45 35.13
CA LYS A 6 -6.73 -17.01 34.19
C LYS A 6 -6.17 -15.84 33.38
N SER A 7 -4.86 -15.64 33.44
CA SER A 7 -4.15 -14.74 32.53
C SER A 7 -4.48 -15.16 31.10
N ASP A 8 -5.00 -14.23 30.31
CA ASP A 8 -5.22 -14.45 28.88
C ASP A 8 -3.84 -14.73 28.25
N PRO A 9 -3.61 -15.87 27.58
CA PRO A 9 -2.32 -16.18 26.95
C PRO A 9 -1.90 -15.16 25.89
N PHE A 10 -2.78 -14.22 25.51
CA PHE A 10 -2.50 -13.13 24.58
C PHE A 10 -2.12 -11.79 25.25
N LEU A 11 -2.26 -11.67 26.57
CA LEU A 11 -1.87 -10.50 27.35
C LEU A 11 -0.62 -10.83 28.17
N ALA A 12 0.56 -10.69 27.58
CA ALA A 12 1.81 -11.05 28.27
C ALA A 12 2.91 -10.00 28.14
N ASP A 13 3.58 -9.84 29.29
CA ASP A 13 4.75 -9.05 29.70
C ASP A 13 5.96 -9.09 28.74
N ASP A 14 6.91 -8.17 28.93
CA ASP A 14 8.14 -7.97 28.12
C ASP A 14 8.95 -9.26 27.90
N SER A 15 8.76 -10.29 28.75
CA SER A 15 9.37 -11.63 28.64
C SER A 15 9.01 -12.39 27.36
N HIS A 16 7.84 -12.17 26.75
CA HIS A 16 7.49 -12.85 25.48
C HIS A 16 8.19 -12.26 24.26
N ARG A 17 8.69 -11.02 24.36
CA ARG A 17 9.42 -10.35 23.29
C ARG A 17 10.76 -11.02 23.02
N GLU A 18 11.41 -11.56 24.05
CA GLU A 18 12.64 -12.35 23.94
C GLU A 18 12.42 -13.72 23.28
N VAL A 19 11.17 -14.21 23.21
CA VAL A 19 10.81 -15.52 22.65
C VAL A 19 10.25 -15.43 21.23
N ASP A 20 9.92 -14.23 20.74
CA ASP A 20 9.34 -14.03 19.40
C ASP A 20 10.41 -13.63 18.36
N ALA A 21 10.94 -14.63 17.66
CA ALA A 21 11.95 -14.46 16.62
C ALA A 21 11.56 -13.45 15.53
N GLY A 22 10.27 -13.37 15.17
CA GLY A 22 9.79 -12.43 14.17
C GLY A 22 10.01 -10.99 14.61
N ALA A 23 9.62 -10.66 15.85
CA ALA A 23 9.82 -9.33 16.42
C ALA A 23 11.31 -8.99 16.58
N VAL A 24 12.09 -9.90 17.18
CA VAL A 24 13.52 -9.67 17.49
C VAL A 24 14.35 -9.48 16.22
N PHE A 25 14.07 -10.28 15.18
CA PHE A 25 14.85 -10.22 13.95
C PHE A 25 14.34 -9.18 12.98
N VAL A 26 13.05 -8.81 12.97
CA VAL A 26 12.50 -7.93 11.92
C VAL A 26 12.33 -6.47 12.39
N LEU A 27 12.01 -6.23 13.67
CA LEU A 27 11.65 -4.91 14.21
C LEU A 27 12.68 -4.43 15.26
N GLU A 28 13.64 -3.61 14.83
CA GLU A 28 14.60 -2.95 15.75
C GLU A 28 14.15 -1.53 16.14
N SER A 29 13.94 -1.28 17.44
CA SER A 29 13.54 0.03 17.99
C SER A 29 14.72 0.99 18.20
N LYS A 30 15.44 1.35 17.13
CA LYS A 30 16.61 2.26 17.18
C LYS A 30 16.44 3.55 16.36
N GLY A 31 15.28 3.77 15.77
CA GLY A 31 15.02 4.85 14.82
C GLY A 31 14.68 6.19 15.49
N GLU A 32 15.24 7.26 14.92
CA GLU A 32 14.76 8.63 15.10
C GLU A 32 13.47 8.95 14.31
N TRP A 33 12.83 10.09 14.63
CA TRP A 33 11.53 10.48 14.05
C TRP A 33 11.52 10.58 12.52
N TRP A 34 12.63 11.03 11.91
CA TRP A 34 12.74 11.13 10.45
C TRP A 34 12.81 9.77 9.77
N HIS A 35 13.35 8.74 10.44
CA HIS A 35 13.32 7.38 9.89
C HIS A 35 11.89 6.86 9.78
N ALA A 36 11.05 7.08 10.81
CA ALA A 36 9.63 6.76 10.72
C ALA A 36 8.95 7.54 9.59
N GLY A 37 9.32 8.81 9.40
CA GLY A 37 8.89 9.59 8.24
C GLY A 37 9.27 8.94 6.91
N PHE A 38 10.50 8.44 6.76
CA PHE A 38 10.94 7.75 5.54
C PHE A 38 10.14 6.46 5.33
N HIS A 39 9.96 5.65 6.37
CA HIS A 39 9.15 4.43 6.31
C HIS A 39 7.69 4.72 5.90
N LEU A 40 7.07 5.76 6.48
CA LEU A 40 5.72 6.20 6.12
C LEU A 40 5.64 6.65 4.66
N THR A 41 6.61 7.46 4.24
CA THR A 41 6.64 8.00 2.87
C THR A 41 6.85 6.89 1.85
N THR A 42 7.76 5.95 2.10
CA THR A 42 7.95 4.76 1.24
C THR A 42 6.69 3.91 1.15
N ALA A 43 5.99 3.71 2.28
CA ALA A 43 4.82 2.84 2.33
C ALA A 43 3.56 3.45 1.70
N ILE A 44 3.38 4.77 1.81
CA ILE A 44 2.18 5.49 1.31
C ILE A 44 2.44 6.14 -0.05
N VAL A 45 3.55 6.84 -0.22
CA VAL A 45 3.94 7.52 -1.48
C VAL A 45 4.67 6.52 -2.39
N GLY A 46 4.01 5.40 -2.66
CA GLY A 46 4.47 4.39 -3.61
C GLY A 46 4.01 4.70 -5.04
N PRO A 47 4.50 3.94 -6.04
CA PRO A 47 4.10 4.11 -7.44
C PRO A 47 2.63 3.80 -7.74
N THR A 48 1.86 3.32 -6.75
CA THR A 48 0.39 3.27 -6.82
C THR A 48 -0.24 4.65 -7.09
N ILE A 49 0.45 5.76 -6.78
CA ILE A 49 -0.03 7.11 -7.13
C ILE A 49 -0.18 7.30 -8.65
N LEU A 50 0.52 6.51 -9.47
CA LEU A 50 0.40 6.54 -10.93
C LEU A 50 -1.00 6.12 -11.40
N THR A 51 -1.80 5.50 -10.54
CA THR A 51 -3.20 5.16 -10.78
C THR A 51 -4.17 6.30 -10.44
N LEU A 52 -3.73 7.39 -9.80
CA LEU A 52 -4.63 8.49 -9.43
C LEU A 52 -5.41 9.10 -10.61
N PRO A 53 -4.81 9.36 -11.78
CA PRO A 53 -5.57 9.81 -12.95
C PRO A 53 -6.68 8.84 -13.37
N TYR A 54 -6.39 7.54 -13.29
CA TYR A 54 -7.38 6.48 -13.56
C TYR A 54 -8.49 6.45 -12.51
N ALA A 55 -8.21 6.72 -11.23
CA ALA A 55 -9.26 6.87 -10.24
C ALA A 55 -10.19 8.06 -10.58
N PHE A 56 -9.64 9.16 -11.10
CA PHE A 56 -10.43 10.33 -11.52
C PHE A 56 -11.35 10.04 -12.70
N ARG A 57 -11.03 9.09 -13.59
CA ARG A 57 -11.96 8.62 -14.63
C ARG A 57 -13.31 8.19 -14.07
N GLY A 58 -13.34 7.53 -12.90
CA GLY A 58 -14.58 7.06 -12.28
C GLY A 58 -15.34 8.10 -11.47
N LEU A 59 -14.71 9.23 -11.14
CA LEU A 59 -15.25 10.26 -10.23
C LEU A 59 -15.48 11.61 -10.92
N GLY A 60 -14.71 11.92 -11.96
CA GLY A 60 -14.59 13.25 -12.53
C GLY A 60 -13.79 14.19 -11.64
N TRP A 61 -13.68 15.46 -12.07
CA TRP A 61 -12.88 16.47 -11.40
C TRP A 61 -13.35 16.78 -9.97
N GLY A 62 -14.62 17.14 -9.82
CA GLY A 62 -15.16 17.61 -8.54
C GLY A 62 -15.12 16.53 -7.47
N LEU A 63 -15.76 15.38 -7.74
CA LEU A 63 -15.79 14.27 -6.80
C LEU A 63 -14.40 13.64 -6.62
N GLY A 64 -13.56 13.63 -7.67
CA GLY A 64 -12.17 13.15 -7.60
C GLY A 64 -11.35 13.92 -6.58
N PHE A 65 -11.31 15.25 -6.66
CA PHE A 65 -10.58 16.07 -5.69
C PHE A 65 -11.22 16.06 -4.29
N PHE A 66 -12.55 16.01 -4.21
CA PHE A 66 -13.25 15.87 -2.94
C PHE A 66 -12.84 14.57 -2.24
N CYS A 67 -12.92 13.43 -2.92
CA CYS A 67 -12.50 12.13 -2.38
C CYS A 67 -11.02 12.11 -2.04
N LEU A 68 -10.14 12.64 -2.91
CA LEU A 68 -8.69 12.71 -2.64
C LEU A 68 -8.40 13.47 -1.33
N THR A 69 -9.07 14.61 -1.13
CA THR A 69 -8.88 15.46 0.05
C THR A 69 -9.46 14.83 1.31
N VAL A 70 -10.69 14.32 1.24
CA VAL A 70 -11.34 13.63 2.37
C VAL A 70 -10.53 12.42 2.81
N MET A 71 -10.04 11.61 1.87
CA MET A 71 -9.21 10.44 2.16
C MET A 71 -7.95 10.86 2.90
N GLY A 72 -7.21 11.87 2.40
CA GLY A 72 -6.01 12.37 3.08
C GLY A 72 -6.27 12.94 4.47
N ILE A 73 -7.34 13.71 4.68
CA ILE A 73 -7.69 14.24 6.01
C ILE A 73 -8.03 13.09 6.96
N VAL A 74 -8.86 12.14 6.52
CA VAL A 74 -9.30 11.03 7.37
C VAL A 74 -8.13 10.11 7.71
N THR A 75 -7.26 9.75 6.75
CA THR A 75 -6.09 8.90 7.05
C THR A 75 -5.08 9.61 7.94
N PHE A 76 -4.85 10.93 7.75
CA PHE A 76 -3.99 11.67 8.67
C PHE A 76 -4.53 11.63 10.09
N TYR A 77 -5.84 11.90 10.23
CA TYR A 77 -6.53 11.86 11.50
C TYR A 77 -6.48 10.46 12.12
N ALA A 78 -6.75 9.41 11.34
CA ALA A 78 -6.71 8.02 11.77
C ALA A 78 -5.33 7.61 12.30
N TYR A 79 -4.27 7.92 11.56
CA TYR A 79 -2.90 7.63 11.99
C TYR A 79 -2.48 8.45 13.21
N TYR A 80 -2.93 9.69 13.32
CA TYR A 80 -2.76 10.50 14.52
C TYR A 80 -3.46 9.86 15.74
N LEU A 81 -4.71 9.41 15.60
CA LEU A 81 -5.43 8.70 16.66
C LEU A 81 -4.73 7.40 17.06
N MET A 82 -4.27 6.62 16.07
CA MET A 82 -3.51 5.39 16.32
C MET A 82 -2.24 5.68 17.11
N SER A 83 -1.49 6.73 16.73
CA SER A 83 -0.27 7.10 17.46
C SER A 83 -0.55 7.47 18.92
N LYS A 84 -1.69 8.12 19.20
CA LYS A 84 -2.14 8.39 20.59
C LYS A 84 -2.48 7.13 21.36
N VAL A 85 -3.15 6.17 20.73
CA VAL A 85 -3.51 4.89 21.36
C VAL A 85 -2.24 4.11 21.71
N LEU A 86 -1.27 4.06 20.80
CA LEU A 86 0.05 3.46 21.04
C LEU A 86 0.79 4.16 22.17
N ASP A 87 0.87 5.50 22.15
CA ASP A 87 1.50 6.30 23.21
C ASP A 87 0.84 6.07 24.58
N TYR A 88 -0.50 5.94 24.62
CA TYR A 88 -1.22 5.63 25.84
C TYR A 88 -0.85 4.24 26.37
N CYS A 89 -0.86 3.21 25.51
CA CYS A 89 -0.49 1.85 25.92
C CYS A 89 0.96 1.77 26.39
N GLU A 90 1.90 2.45 25.73
CA GLU A 90 3.31 2.51 26.15
C GLU A 90 3.48 3.15 27.54
N ARG A 91 2.73 4.21 27.85
CA ARG A 91 2.74 4.85 29.19
C ARG A 91 2.19 3.96 30.30
N GLU A 92 1.23 3.09 29.95
CA GLU A 92 0.68 2.08 30.85
C GLU A 92 1.55 0.80 30.93
N GLY A 93 2.76 0.82 30.35
CA GLY A 93 3.68 -0.33 30.35
C GLY A 93 3.33 -1.43 29.35
N ARG A 94 2.35 -1.21 28.45
CA ARG A 94 1.89 -2.16 27.43
C ARG A 94 2.36 -1.76 26.04
N ARG A 95 3.67 -1.81 25.79
CA ARG A 95 4.23 -1.39 24.49
C ARG A 95 3.93 -2.42 23.39
N HIS A 96 3.03 -2.06 22.48
CA HIS A 96 2.69 -2.88 21.31
C HIS A 96 3.60 -2.58 20.13
N ILE A 97 4.05 -3.64 19.44
CA ILE A 97 4.87 -3.54 18.23
C ILE A 97 4.14 -3.95 16.95
N ARG A 98 2.98 -4.60 17.08
CA ARG A 98 2.19 -5.11 15.97
C ARG A 98 0.77 -4.61 16.07
N PHE A 99 0.15 -4.37 14.91
CA PHE A 99 -1.23 -3.93 14.85
C PHE A 99 -2.19 -4.96 15.46
N ARG A 100 -1.99 -6.24 15.14
CA ARG A 100 -2.83 -7.34 15.66
C ARG A 100 -2.83 -7.46 17.19
N GLU A 101 -1.71 -7.17 17.84
CA GLU A 101 -1.58 -7.21 19.31
C GLU A 101 -2.25 -6.00 19.95
N LEU A 102 -2.00 -4.81 19.40
CA LEU A 102 -2.67 -3.58 19.82
C LEU A 102 -4.20 -3.73 19.76
N ALA A 103 -4.71 -4.25 18.65
CA ALA A 103 -6.14 -4.40 18.44
C ALA A 103 -6.76 -5.42 19.40
N ALA A 104 -6.09 -6.54 19.65
CA ALA A 104 -6.57 -7.57 20.56
C ALA A 104 -6.64 -7.07 22.02
N ASP A 105 -5.60 -6.37 22.45
CA ASP A 105 -5.50 -5.82 23.80
C ASP A 105 -6.52 -4.68 24.05
N VAL A 106 -6.55 -3.67 23.17
CA VAL A 106 -7.46 -2.52 23.34
C VAL A 106 -8.93 -2.92 23.23
N LEU A 107 -9.26 -3.88 22.37
CA LEU A 107 -10.64 -4.34 22.19
C LEU A 107 -11.02 -5.50 23.13
N GLY A 108 -10.08 -6.03 23.91
CA GLY A 108 -10.29 -7.12 24.86
C GLY A 108 -10.80 -8.41 24.20
N SER A 109 -10.41 -8.69 22.95
CA SER A 109 -10.94 -9.80 22.17
C SER A 109 -9.87 -10.48 21.32
N GLY A 110 -9.61 -11.75 21.62
CA GLY A 110 -8.71 -12.59 20.82
C GLY A 110 -9.16 -12.76 19.35
N TRP A 111 -10.45 -12.60 19.04
CA TRP A 111 -10.93 -12.60 17.66
C TRP A 111 -10.37 -11.42 16.85
N MET A 112 -10.13 -10.26 17.48
CA MET A 112 -9.59 -9.09 16.79
C MET A 112 -8.14 -9.30 16.36
N PHE A 113 -7.37 -10.13 17.07
CA PHE A 113 -6.06 -10.57 16.62
C PHE A 113 -6.15 -11.28 15.26
N TYR A 114 -7.07 -12.25 15.14
CA TYR A 114 -7.27 -13.03 13.92
C TYR A 114 -7.90 -12.22 12.78
N PHE A 115 -8.74 -11.24 13.11
CA PHE A 115 -9.26 -10.30 12.12
C PHE A 115 -8.11 -9.48 11.51
N VAL A 116 -7.31 -8.82 12.34
CA VAL A 116 -6.23 -7.95 11.85
C VAL A 116 -5.17 -8.74 11.09
N ILE A 117 -4.77 -9.93 11.56
CA ILE A 117 -3.76 -10.74 10.85
C ILE A 117 -4.24 -11.16 9.45
N VAL A 118 -5.52 -11.51 9.28
CA VAL A 118 -6.09 -11.90 7.98
C VAL A 118 -6.08 -10.71 7.03
N ILE A 119 -6.59 -9.56 7.48
CA ILE A 119 -6.68 -8.37 6.64
C ILE A 119 -5.29 -7.81 6.30
N GLN A 120 -4.38 -7.76 7.28
CA GLN A 120 -3.01 -7.28 7.08
C GLN A 120 -2.23 -8.21 6.13
N THR A 121 -2.41 -9.53 6.24
CA THR A 121 -1.81 -10.48 5.29
C THR A 121 -2.35 -10.30 3.87
N ALA A 122 -3.66 -10.05 3.73
CA ALA A 122 -4.27 -9.76 2.45
C ALA A 122 -3.73 -8.46 1.83
N ILE A 123 -3.55 -7.40 2.63
CA ILE A 123 -2.91 -6.15 2.20
C ILE A 123 -1.48 -6.41 1.73
N ASN A 124 -0.64 -7.03 2.56
CA ASN A 124 0.78 -7.25 2.24
C ASN A 124 0.94 -8.05 0.95
N THR A 125 0.10 -9.09 0.79
CA THR A 125 0.08 -9.93 -0.41
C THR A 125 -0.42 -9.16 -1.62
N GLY A 126 -1.49 -8.38 -1.48
CA GLY A 126 -2.00 -7.54 -2.56
C GLY A 126 -0.99 -6.48 -3.02
N VAL A 127 -0.29 -5.83 -2.08
CA VAL A 127 0.80 -4.89 -2.37
C VAL A 127 1.96 -5.61 -3.06
N GLY A 128 2.34 -6.80 -2.60
CA GLY A 128 3.38 -7.61 -3.25
C GLY A 128 3.04 -7.98 -4.69
N ILE A 129 1.79 -8.43 -4.94
CA ILE A 129 1.27 -8.73 -6.28
C ILE A 129 1.29 -7.47 -7.15
N GLY A 130 0.74 -6.36 -6.64
CA GLY A 130 0.66 -5.08 -7.36
C GLY A 130 2.04 -4.51 -7.69
N ALA A 131 3.01 -4.63 -6.77
CA ALA A 131 4.37 -4.16 -7.00
C ALA A 131 5.09 -4.97 -8.08
N ILE A 132 4.96 -6.30 -8.07
CA ILE A 132 5.53 -7.17 -9.10
C ILE A 132 4.88 -6.87 -10.46
N LEU A 133 3.55 -6.77 -10.50
CA LEU A 133 2.80 -6.48 -11.71
C LEU A 133 3.22 -5.14 -12.32
N LEU A 134 3.17 -4.05 -11.54
CA LEU A 134 3.50 -2.72 -12.04
C LEU A 134 4.96 -2.64 -12.50
N ALA A 135 5.88 -3.33 -11.81
CA ALA A 135 7.27 -3.40 -12.23
C ALA A 135 7.44 -4.19 -13.54
N GLY A 136 6.70 -5.28 -13.71
CA GLY A 136 6.66 -6.04 -14.97
C GLY A 136 6.14 -5.17 -16.13
N GLU A 137 5.06 -4.42 -15.91
CA GLU A 137 4.54 -3.47 -16.90
C GLU A 137 5.56 -2.39 -17.24
N CYS A 138 6.25 -1.84 -16.23
CA CYS A 138 7.29 -0.83 -16.41
C CYS A 138 8.44 -1.34 -17.29
N LEU A 139 8.93 -2.57 -17.03
CA LEU A 139 9.94 -3.20 -17.88
C LEU A 139 9.44 -3.44 -19.30
N GLN A 140 8.19 -3.90 -19.44
CA GLN A 140 7.58 -4.11 -20.76
C GLN A 140 7.50 -2.81 -21.56
N ILE A 141 7.09 -1.70 -20.94
CA ILE A 141 7.02 -0.37 -21.61
C ILE A 141 8.40 0.04 -22.15
N MET A 142 9.47 -0.13 -21.37
CA MET A 142 10.83 0.15 -21.86
C MET A 142 11.25 -0.80 -22.97
N TYR A 143 10.92 -2.08 -22.85
CA TYR A 143 11.23 -3.09 -23.86
C TYR A 143 10.54 -2.78 -25.19
N SER A 144 9.24 -2.51 -25.19
CA SER A 144 8.48 -2.16 -26.39
C SER A 144 9.03 -0.90 -27.06
N SER A 145 9.56 0.05 -26.27
CA SER A 145 10.21 1.25 -26.82
C SER A 145 11.56 0.97 -27.50
N LEU A 146 12.28 -0.08 -27.10
CA LEU A 146 13.60 -0.43 -27.65
C LEU A 146 13.49 -1.48 -28.77
N SER A 147 12.52 -2.38 -28.65
CA SER A 147 12.25 -3.48 -29.58
C SER A 147 10.74 -3.64 -29.77
N PRO A 148 10.11 -2.79 -30.61
CA PRO A 148 8.66 -2.78 -30.82
C PRO A 148 8.08 -4.14 -31.26
N ASP A 149 8.80 -4.85 -32.13
CA ASP A 149 8.41 -6.17 -32.64
C ASP A 149 8.97 -7.33 -31.79
N GLY A 150 9.34 -7.04 -30.54
CA GLY A 150 9.95 -8.01 -29.65
C GLY A 150 8.99 -9.13 -29.22
N PRO A 151 9.44 -10.39 -29.08
CA PRO A 151 8.54 -11.50 -28.78
C PRO A 151 8.07 -11.59 -27.32
N LEU A 152 8.71 -10.84 -26.42
CA LEU A 152 8.48 -10.97 -24.98
C LEU A 152 7.12 -10.44 -24.53
N LYS A 153 6.44 -11.20 -23.67
CA LYS A 153 5.11 -10.89 -23.12
C LYS A 153 5.19 -10.43 -21.68
N LEU A 154 4.14 -9.77 -21.19
CA LEU A 154 4.08 -9.23 -19.83
C LEU A 154 4.43 -10.26 -18.73
N TYR A 155 3.97 -11.51 -18.85
CA TYR A 155 4.25 -12.54 -17.84
C TYR A 155 5.74 -12.88 -17.73
N GLU A 156 6.53 -12.72 -18.80
CA GLU A 156 7.98 -12.94 -18.77
C GLU A 156 8.68 -11.80 -18.01
N PHE A 157 8.24 -10.55 -18.19
CA PHE A 157 8.70 -9.43 -17.37
C PHE A 157 8.32 -9.58 -15.91
N ILE A 158 7.09 -10.04 -15.62
CA ILE A 158 6.65 -10.38 -14.26
C ILE A 158 7.54 -11.48 -13.66
N ALA A 159 7.89 -12.53 -14.41
CA ALA A 159 8.79 -13.58 -13.96
C ALA A 159 10.19 -13.04 -13.63
N MET A 160 10.75 -12.18 -14.50
CA MET A 160 12.05 -11.53 -14.25
C MET A 160 12.03 -10.67 -12.98
N VAL A 161 11.01 -9.85 -12.79
CA VAL A 161 10.83 -9.05 -11.56
C VAL A 161 10.67 -9.94 -10.34
N THR A 162 9.91 -11.04 -10.46
CA THR A 162 9.72 -11.99 -9.36
C THR A 162 11.06 -12.60 -8.91
N VAL A 163 11.94 -12.95 -9.86
CA VAL A 163 13.30 -13.43 -9.54
C VAL A 163 14.10 -12.37 -8.78
N VAL A 164 14.05 -11.10 -9.21
CA VAL A 164 14.71 -10.01 -8.48
C VAL A 164 14.13 -9.86 -7.08
N MET A 165 12.80 -9.88 -6.94
CA MET A 165 12.12 -9.79 -5.65
C MET A 165 12.41 -10.98 -4.73
N ILE A 166 12.61 -12.19 -5.26
CA ILE A 166 13.09 -13.35 -4.50
C ILE A 166 14.48 -13.07 -3.91
N VAL A 167 15.41 -12.52 -4.69
CA VAL A 167 16.75 -12.15 -4.20
C VAL A 167 16.65 -11.06 -3.13
N LEU A 168 15.91 -10.00 -3.40
CA LEU A 168 15.74 -8.89 -2.47
C LEU A 168 15.02 -9.33 -1.18
N SER A 169 14.07 -10.25 -1.26
CA SER A 169 13.35 -10.75 -0.07
C SER A 169 14.27 -11.40 0.98
N GLN A 170 15.49 -11.77 0.59
CA GLN A 170 16.50 -12.31 1.50
C GLN A 170 17.20 -11.21 2.35
N PHE A 171 16.81 -9.95 2.23
CA PHE A 171 17.24 -8.91 3.17
C PHE A 171 16.54 -9.04 4.54
N PRO A 172 17.27 -8.84 5.66
CA PRO A 172 16.86 -9.36 6.96
C PRO A 172 15.80 -8.55 7.71
N THR A 173 15.83 -7.21 7.72
CA THR A 173 15.08 -6.42 8.72
C THR A 173 14.63 -5.03 8.22
N PHE A 174 13.58 -4.44 8.83
CA PHE A 174 13.13 -3.06 8.54
C PHE A 174 14.20 -2.00 8.79
N HIS A 175 14.96 -2.14 9.88
CA HIS A 175 16.00 -1.18 10.23
C HIS A 175 17.12 -1.15 9.19
N SER A 176 17.43 -2.31 8.59
CA SER A 176 18.36 -2.41 7.45
C SER A 176 17.87 -1.65 6.21
N LEU A 177 16.55 -1.44 6.09
CA LEU A 177 15.93 -0.71 4.98
C LEU A 177 15.94 0.81 5.18
N ARG A 178 16.39 1.38 6.29
CA ARG A 178 16.29 2.85 6.53
C ARG A 178 16.93 3.69 5.41
N HIS A 179 18.06 3.23 4.85
CA HIS A 179 18.74 3.91 3.76
C HIS A 179 18.03 3.71 2.43
N ILE A 180 17.47 2.52 2.21
CA ILE A 180 16.60 2.23 1.07
C ILE A 180 15.35 3.12 1.13
N ASN A 181 14.78 3.34 2.31
CA ASN A 181 13.59 4.16 2.51
C ASN A 181 13.87 5.67 2.39
N LEU A 182 15.08 6.11 2.76
CA LEU A 182 15.52 7.47 2.44
C LEU A 182 15.65 7.67 0.91
N ALA A 183 16.34 6.75 0.22
CA ALA A 183 16.47 6.80 -1.24
C ALA A 183 15.08 6.76 -1.91
N SER A 184 14.22 5.90 -1.39
CA SER A 184 12.83 5.73 -1.78
C SER A 184 12.00 7.01 -1.73
N LEU A 185 12.16 7.84 -0.69
CA LEU A 185 11.51 9.15 -0.64
C LEU A 185 11.92 10.03 -1.83
N PHE A 186 13.21 10.07 -2.17
CA PHE A 186 13.68 10.85 -3.32
C PHE A 186 13.22 10.24 -4.65
N LEU A 187 13.15 8.92 -4.76
CA LEU A 187 12.58 8.24 -5.92
C LEU A 187 11.09 8.60 -6.09
N SER A 188 10.32 8.65 -4.99
CA SER A 188 8.92 9.11 -4.97
C SER A 188 8.73 10.49 -5.54
N LEU A 189 9.55 11.45 -5.11
CA LEU A 189 9.54 12.80 -5.68
C LEU A 189 9.98 12.78 -7.15
N GLY A 190 11.04 12.03 -7.46
CA GLY A 190 11.63 11.94 -8.80
C GLY A 190 10.65 11.45 -9.85
N TYR A 191 10.05 10.27 -9.68
CA TYR A 191 9.09 9.77 -10.67
C TYR A 191 7.82 10.63 -10.73
N SER A 192 7.37 11.21 -9.61
CA SER A 192 6.21 12.11 -9.60
C SER A 192 6.47 13.34 -10.46
N PHE A 193 7.62 14.00 -10.28
CA PHE A 193 7.98 15.18 -11.08
C PHE A 193 8.19 14.84 -12.55
N VAL A 194 8.80 13.68 -12.85
CA VAL A 194 8.95 13.19 -14.22
C VAL A 194 7.59 13.00 -14.88
N VAL A 195 6.66 12.30 -14.22
CA VAL A 195 5.31 12.04 -14.75
C VAL A 195 4.53 13.35 -14.91
N VAL A 196 4.56 14.23 -13.92
CA VAL A 196 3.89 15.55 -14.00
C VAL A 196 4.45 16.38 -15.14
N GLY A 197 5.78 16.45 -15.28
CA GLY A 197 6.44 17.16 -16.37
C GLY A 197 6.10 16.57 -17.74
N ALA A 198 6.09 15.23 -17.85
CA ALA A 198 5.72 14.53 -19.07
C ALA A 198 4.25 14.77 -19.45
N CYS A 199 3.33 14.75 -18.48
CA CYS A 199 1.93 15.11 -18.69
C CYS A 199 1.79 16.57 -19.16
N ILE A 200 2.46 17.52 -18.51
CA ILE A 200 2.42 18.93 -18.93
C ILE A 200 2.95 19.08 -20.35
N HIS A 201 4.05 18.43 -20.69
CA HIS A 201 4.61 18.43 -22.03
C HIS A 201 3.65 17.85 -23.06
N ALA A 202 3.09 16.67 -22.80
CA ALA A 202 2.12 16.01 -23.66
C ALA A 202 0.88 16.89 -23.91
N GLY A 203 0.33 17.49 -22.83
CA GLY A 203 -0.85 18.33 -22.88
C GLY A 203 -0.65 19.68 -23.56
N LEU A 204 0.57 20.20 -23.61
CA LEU A 204 0.92 21.45 -24.32
C LEU A 204 1.49 21.22 -25.72
N SER A 205 1.69 19.96 -26.11
CA SER A 205 2.21 19.60 -27.43
C SER A 205 1.21 19.94 -28.54
N LYS A 206 1.70 20.12 -29.77
CA LYS A 206 0.84 20.37 -30.95
C LYS A 206 -0.11 19.20 -31.24
N ASN A 207 0.28 17.99 -30.83
CA ASN A 207 -0.46 16.75 -31.01
C ASN A 207 -1.03 16.26 -29.68
N ALA A 208 -1.45 17.18 -28.81
CA ALA A 208 -1.96 16.82 -27.50
C ALA A 208 -3.15 15.85 -27.62
N PRO A 209 -3.25 14.83 -26.75
CA PRO A 209 -4.38 13.91 -26.75
C PRO A 209 -5.72 14.66 -26.62
N PRO A 210 -6.79 14.17 -27.28
CA PRO A 210 -8.11 14.75 -27.12
C PRO A 210 -8.57 14.61 -25.66
N ARG A 211 -9.00 15.72 -25.07
CA ARG A 211 -9.42 15.76 -23.66
C ARG A 211 -10.91 15.47 -23.55
N ASP A 212 -11.24 14.29 -23.07
CA ASP A 212 -12.61 13.90 -22.75
C ASP A 212 -12.73 13.55 -21.26
N TYR A 213 -13.66 14.21 -20.59
CA TYR A 213 -13.93 14.04 -19.16
C TYR A 213 -15.31 13.43 -18.89
N SER A 214 -15.96 12.86 -19.92
CA SER A 214 -17.23 12.19 -19.75
C SER A 214 -17.10 11.00 -18.80
N LEU A 215 -18.04 10.89 -17.87
CA LEU A 215 -18.19 9.70 -17.05
C LEU A 215 -18.95 8.61 -17.81
N GLU A 216 -18.97 7.40 -17.24
CA GLU A 216 -19.79 6.29 -17.74
C GLU A 216 -21.24 6.76 -17.98
N SER A 217 -21.78 6.39 -19.14
CA SER A 217 -23.10 6.83 -19.61
C SER A 217 -24.24 6.18 -18.81
N SER A 218 -24.08 4.90 -18.46
CA SER A 218 -25.02 4.17 -17.60
C SER A 218 -24.85 4.58 -16.14
N GLU A 219 -25.96 4.91 -15.47
CA GLU A 219 -25.96 5.28 -14.05
C GLU A 219 -25.35 4.18 -13.16
N SER A 220 -25.71 2.91 -13.40
CA SER A 220 -25.18 1.78 -12.62
C SER A 220 -23.67 1.62 -12.82
N ALA A 221 -23.19 1.72 -14.06
CA ALA A 221 -21.76 1.65 -14.37
C ALA A 221 -21.00 2.81 -13.72
N ARG A 222 -21.59 4.02 -13.71
CA ARG A 222 -21.02 5.21 -13.07
C ARG A 222 -20.86 5.01 -11.56
N VAL A 223 -21.89 4.48 -10.88
CA VAL A 223 -21.82 4.20 -9.44
C VAL A 223 -20.75 3.15 -9.13
N PHE A 224 -20.69 2.05 -9.88
CA PHE A 224 -19.64 1.04 -9.68
C PHE A 224 -18.24 1.58 -9.95
N SER A 225 -18.08 2.40 -10.99
CA SER A 225 -16.79 3.04 -11.27
C SER A 225 -16.39 4.00 -10.16
N ALA A 226 -17.33 4.77 -9.61
CA ALA A 226 -17.05 5.69 -8.50
C ALA A 226 -16.58 4.95 -7.25
N PHE A 227 -17.26 3.87 -6.83
CA PHE A 227 -16.83 3.10 -5.66
C PHE A 227 -15.52 2.33 -5.88
N THR A 228 -15.25 1.87 -7.10
CA THR A 228 -13.94 1.31 -7.46
C THR A 228 -12.85 2.38 -7.32
N SER A 229 -13.08 3.58 -7.84
CA SER A 229 -12.15 4.71 -7.73
C SER A 229 -11.91 5.15 -6.29
N ILE A 230 -12.96 5.22 -5.46
CA ILE A 230 -12.84 5.50 -4.02
C ILE A 230 -11.95 4.46 -3.35
N SER A 231 -12.11 3.19 -3.71
CA SER A 231 -11.30 2.09 -3.16
C SER A 231 -9.84 2.18 -3.60
N ILE A 232 -9.59 2.54 -4.86
CA ILE A 232 -8.22 2.80 -5.36
C ILE A 232 -7.58 3.97 -4.58
N ILE A 233 -8.29 5.07 -4.37
CA ILE A 233 -7.77 6.21 -3.58
C ILE A 233 -7.49 5.75 -2.14
N ALA A 234 -8.38 4.96 -1.53
CA ALA A 234 -8.15 4.41 -0.20
C ALA A 234 -6.90 3.51 -0.14
N ALA A 235 -6.64 2.72 -1.19
CA ALA A 235 -5.42 1.93 -1.29
C ALA A 235 -4.14 2.78 -1.38
N ILE A 236 -4.22 3.94 -2.04
CA ILE A 236 -3.09 4.85 -2.22
C ILE A 236 -2.74 5.59 -0.92
N PHE A 237 -3.72 5.91 -0.07
CA PHE A 237 -3.49 6.51 1.25
C PHE A 237 -3.24 5.48 2.37
N GLY A 238 -3.61 4.23 2.13
CA GLY A 238 -3.46 3.13 3.07
C GLY A 238 -2.01 2.84 3.42
N ASN A 239 -1.80 2.42 4.67
CA ASN A 239 -0.53 1.99 5.21
C ASN A 239 -0.62 0.57 5.79
N GLY A 240 -1.63 0.27 6.60
CA GLY A 240 -1.86 -1.07 7.17
C GLY A 240 -0.77 -1.60 8.11
N ILE A 241 0.35 -0.89 8.30
CA ILE A 241 1.52 -1.31 9.10
C ILE A 241 2.03 -0.18 10.00
N LEU A 242 1.15 0.80 10.33
CA LEU A 242 1.52 1.99 11.08
C LEU A 242 2.10 1.65 12.47
N PRO A 243 1.49 0.74 13.26
CA PRO A 243 2.06 0.32 14.54
C PRO A 243 3.47 -0.28 14.40
N GLU A 244 3.70 -1.09 13.37
CA GLU A 244 4.99 -1.72 13.07
C GLU A 244 6.03 -0.65 12.68
N ILE A 245 5.65 0.38 11.92
CA ILE A 245 6.52 1.53 11.62
C ILE A 245 6.84 2.30 12.90
N GLN A 246 5.85 2.58 13.75
CA GLN A 246 6.07 3.27 15.03
C GLN A 246 6.97 2.45 15.95
N ALA A 247 6.91 1.12 15.90
CA ALA A 247 7.78 0.24 16.68
C ALA A 247 9.28 0.37 16.34
N THR A 248 9.63 0.86 15.15
CA THR A 248 11.02 1.15 14.77
C THR A 248 11.62 2.33 15.53
N LEU A 249 10.78 3.21 16.10
CA LEU A 249 11.23 4.36 16.86
C LEU A 249 11.87 3.94 18.19
N ALA A 250 12.97 4.59 18.54
CA ALA A 250 13.58 4.48 19.85
C ALA A 250 12.64 5.04 20.93
N PRO A 251 12.36 4.29 22.02
CA PRO A 251 11.56 4.77 23.14
C PRO A 251 12.13 6.05 23.77
N PRO A 252 11.28 6.95 24.28
CA PRO A 252 9.83 6.99 24.10
C PRO A 252 9.45 7.39 22.66
N ALA A 253 8.43 6.76 22.08
CA ALA A 253 7.94 7.09 20.74
C ALA A 253 7.07 8.36 20.69
N THR A 254 6.63 8.84 21.87
CA THR A 254 5.69 9.96 22.01
C THR A 254 6.10 11.18 21.21
N GLY A 255 5.19 11.66 20.36
CA GLY A 255 5.36 12.85 19.53
C GLY A 255 6.33 12.70 18.35
N LYS A 256 7.25 11.72 18.36
CA LYS A 256 8.15 11.42 17.22
C LYS A 256 7.34 10.96 16.01
N MET A 257 6.34 10.10 16.22
CA MET A 257 5.50 9.58 15.13
C MET A 257 4.74 10.68 14.40
N VAL A 258 4.23 11.68 15.11
CA VAL A 258 3.49 12.81 14.52
C VAL A 258 4.39 13.65 13.59
N LYS A 259 5.66 13.85 13.95
CA LYS A 259 6.63 14.53 13.06
C LYS A 259 6.85 13.74 11.76
N GLY A 260 6.96 12.40 11.87
CA GLY A 260 7.03 11.51 10.70
C GLY A 260 5.79 11.62 9.81
N LEU A 261 4.59 11.65 10.40
CA LEU A 261 3.33 11.86 9.68
C LEU A 261 3.30 13.20 8.95
N LEU A 262 3.67 14.30 9.60
CA LEU A 262 3.71 15.62 8.96
C LEU A 262 4.64 15.67 7.74
N MET A 263 5.82 15.05 7.86
CA MET A 263 6.76 14.94 6.74
C MET A 263 6.15 14.16 5.57
N CYS A 264 5.59 12.97 5.84
CA CYS A 264 4.93 12.14 4.82
C CYS A 264 3.79 12.89 4.12
N TYR A 265 2.94 13.59 4.88
CA TYR A 265 1.78 14.28 4.32
C TYR A 265 2.13 15.54 3.53
N THR A 266 3.28 16.15 3.80
CA THR A 266 3.82 17.21 2.95
C THR A 266 4.24 16.66 1.58
N VAL A 267 4.88 15.49 1.55
CA VAL A 267 5.23 14.79 0.31
C VAL A 267 3.96 14.38 -0.45
N ILE A 268 2.95 13.84 0.24
CA ILE A 268 1.64 13.49 -0.34
C ILE A 268 0.99 14.70 -1.01
N LEU A 269 0.94 15.86 -0.34
CA LEU A 269 0.31 17.06 -0.88
C LEU A 269 0.95 17.48 -2.21
N VAL A 270 2.28 17.41 -2.30
CA VAL A 270 3.00 17.74 -3.53
C VAL A 270 2.77 16.68 -4.61
N THR A 271 2.88 15.39 -4.27
CA THR A 271 2.90 14.30 -5.26
C THR A 271 1.52 13.87 -5.72
N PHE A 272 0.56 13.68 -4.82
CA PHE A 272 -0.75 13.10 -5.16
C PHE A 272 -1.59 14.08 -5.98
N TYR A 273 -1.68 15.33 -5.53
CA TYR A 273 -2.47 16.35 -6.22
C TYR A 273 -1.88 16.68 -7.59
N SER A 274 -0.55 16.84 -7.69
CA SER A 274 0.09 17.15 -8.97
C SER A 274 -0.04 15.98 -9.96
N THR A 275 0.16 14.74 -9.52
CA THR A 275 0.03 13.54 -10.38
C THR A 275 -1.41 13.33 -10.83
N ALA A 276 -2.38 13.41 -9.91
CA ALA A 276 -3.81 13.29 -10.24
C ALA A 276 -4.24 14.37 -11.23
N MET A 277 -3.92 15.64 -10.94
CA MET A 277 -4.32 16.78 -11.75
C MET A 277 -3.69 16.73 -13.14
N SER A 278 -2.36 16.58 -13.23
CA SER A 278 -1.65 16.62 -14.51
C SER A 278 -2.03 15.43 -15.40
N GLY A 279 -2.10 14.21 -14.86
CA GLY A 279 -2.47 13.03 -15.63
C GLY A 279 -3.92 13.09 -16.09
N TYR A 280 -4.86 13.40 -15.19
CA TYR A 280 -6.28 13.44 -15.56
C TYR A 280 -6.56 14.58 -16.54
N TRP A 281 -5.88 15.73 -16.42
CA TRP A 281 -5.99 16.84 -17.37
C TRP A 281 -5.60 16.48 -18.80
N VAL A 282 -4.61 15.61 -18.98
CA VAL A 282 -4.16 15.21 -20.32
C VAL A 282 -5.04 14.10 -20.87
N PHE A 283 -5.28 13.06 -20.07
CA PHE A 283 -5.83 11.80 -20.57
C PHE A 283 -7.31 11.60 -20.25
N GLY A 284 -7.88 12.35 -19.30
CA GLY A 284 -9.29 12.29 -18.96
C GLY A 284 -9.81 10.87 -18.76
N ASN A 285 -10.90 10.51 -19.44
CA ASN A 285 -11.51 9.18 -19.36
C ASN A 285 -10.71 8.05 -20.04
N LYS A 286 -9.61 8.38 -20.75
CA LYS A 286 -8.66 7.43 -21.34
C LYS A 286 -7.43 7.17 -20.46
N SER A 287 -7.36 7.76 -19.27
CA SER A 287 -6.27 7.51 -18.31
C SER A 287 -6.13 6.01 -18.03
N ASN A 288 -4.92 5.47 -18.14
CA ASN A 288 -4.62 4.07 -17.79
C ASN A 288 -4.29 3.96 -16.29
N SER A 289 -4.55 2.78 -15.70
CA SER A 289 -4.20 2.50 -14.29
C SER A 289 -2.70 2.59 -14.01
N ASN A 290 -1.87 2.42 -15.04
CA ASN A 290 -0.47 2.82 -15.05
C ASN A 290 -0.31 3.96 -16.06
N ILE A 291 -0.20 5.20 -15.56
CA ILE A 291 -0.13 6.40 -16.41
C ILE A 291 1.05 6.40 -17.40
N LEU A 292 2.11 5.62 -17.13
CA LEU A 292 3.22 5.46 -18.08
C LEU A 292 2.77 4.81 -19.39
N LYS A 293 1.77 3.91 -19.36
CA LYS A 293 1.14 3.36 -20.57
C LYS A 293 0.36 4.42 -21.36
N SER A 294 -0.15 5.45 -20.70
CA SER A 294 -0.79 6.59 -21.38
C SER A 294 0.25 7.53 -22.00
N LEU A 295 1.43 7.67 -21.38
CA LEU A 295 2.54 8.50 -21.88
C LEU A 295 3.37 7.80 -22.97
N MET A 296 3.40 6.47 -22.97
CA MET A 296 4.08 5.61 -23.95
C MET A 296 3.08 4.57 -24.48
N PRO A 297 2.15 4.95 -25.37
CA PRO A 297 1.20 4.01 -25.96
C PRO A 297 1.93 3.00 -26.86
N ASP A 298 1.38 1.78 -26.99
CA ASP A 298 2.04 0.71 -27.76
C ASP A 298 2.08 0.99 -29.28
N GLU A 299 1.05 1.64 -29.82
CA GLU A 299 0.87 1.88 -31.27
C GLU A 299 1.20 3.32 -31.70
N GLU A 300 1.51 4.21 -30.75
CA GLU A 300 1.75 5.64 -30.99
C GLU A 300 3.12 6.07 -30.46
N PRO A 301 3.75 7.12 -31.03
CA PRO A 301 4.98 7.65 -30.48
C PRO A 301 4.79 8.16 -29.04
N SER A 302 5.85 8.05 -28.24
CA SER A 302 5.83 8.55 -26.86
C SER A 302 5.48 10.04 -26.81
N LEU A 303 4.60 10.40 -25.87
CA LEU A 303 4.07 11.76 -25.73
C LEU A 303 5.02 12.71 -24.98
N ALA A 304 6.16 12.20 -24.52
CA ALA A 304 7.26 12.96 -23.95
C ALA A 304 8.60 12.30 -24.33
N PRO A 305 9.75 13.00 -24.18
CA PRO A 305 11.05 12.45 -24.56
C PRO A 305 11.32 11.09 -23.90
N THR A 306 11.61 10.07 -24.71
CA THR A 306 11.73 8.68 -24.27
C THR A 306 12.75 8.47 -23.15
N TRP A 307 13.86 9.23 -23.16
CA TRP A 307 14.87 9.15 -22.09
C TRP A 307 14.35 9.68 -20.74
N VAL A 308 13.46 10.70 -20.76
CA VAL A 308 12.83 11.24 -19.54
C VAL A 308 11.87 10.20 -18.98
N LEU A 309 11.06 9.59 -19.84
CA LEU A 309 10.12 8.54 -19.45
C LEU A 309 10.86 7.30 -18.95
N GLY A 310 11.92 6.87 -19.63
CA GLY A 310 12.78 5.77 -19.20
C GLY A 310 13.43 6.02 -17.82
N MET A 311 13.89 7.24 -17.55
CA MET A 311 14.35 7.63 -16.21
C MET A 311 13.22 7.52 -15.17
N GLY A 312 12.00 7.96 -15.52
CA GLY A 312 10.81 7.78 -14.68
C GLY A 312 10.53 6.31 -14.39
N VAL A 313 10.62 5.43 -15.39
CA VAL A 313 10.45 3.99 -15.22
C VAL A 313 11.48 3.43 -14.24
N VAL A 314 12.76 3.79 -14.37
CA VAL A 314 13.82 3.35 -13.44
C VAL A 314 13.51 3.78 -12.01
N PHE A 315 13.08 5.02 -11.80
CA PHE A 315 12.69 5.50 -10.47
C PHE A 315 11.51 4.73 -9.89
N VAL A 316 10.50 4.44 -10.72
CA VAL A 316 9.35 3.62 -10.33
C VAL A 316 9.78 2.20 -9.95
N LEU A 317 10.63 1.55 -10.75
CA LEU A 317 11.11 0.20 -10.48
C LEU A 317 11.86 0.10 -9.16
N LEU A 318 12.82 1.00 -8.93
CA LEU A 318 13.58 1.03 -7.69
C LEU A 318 12.69 1.29 -6.47
N GLN A 319 11.66 2.14 -6.63
CA GLN A 319 10.69 2.37 -5.57
C GLN A 319 9.80 1.15 -5.30
N LEU A 320 9.37 0.45 -6.35
CA LEU A 320 8.57 -0.76 -6.25
C LEU A 320 9.29 -1.86 -5.46
N PHE A 321 10.61 -1.96 -5.64
CA PHE A 321 11.44 -2.85 -4.84
C PHE A 321 11.45 -2.45 -3.36
N ALA A 322 11.56 -1.15 -3.05
CA ALA A 322 11.53 -0.67 -1.66
C ALA A 322 10.19 -0.94 -0.97
N ILE A 323 9.06 -0.55 -1.59
CA ILE A 323 7.73 -0.77 -1.00
C ILE A 323 7.39 -2.27 -0.91
N GLY A 324 7.76 -3.06 -1.92
CA GLY A 324 7.58 -4.52 -1.90
C GLY A 324 8.34 -5.16 -0.73
N LEU A 325 9.57 -4.71 -0.45
CA LEU A 325 10.32 -5.16 0.72
C LEU A 325 9.65 -4.79 2.04
N VAL A 326 9.20 -3.53 2.18
CA VAL A 326 8.54 -3.01 3.39
C VAL A 326 7.30 -3.84 3.76
N TYR A 327 6.36 -4.03 2.83
CA TYR A 327 5.14 -4.79 3.12
C TYR A 327 5.39 -6.29 3.29
N SER A 328 6.38 -6.85 2.58
CA SER A 328 6.69 -8.27 2.71
C SER A 328 7.26 -8.64 4.09
N GLN A 329 7.91 -7.72 4.80
CA GLN A 329 8.44 -8.01 6.14
C GLN A 329 7.35 -8.47 7.12
N VAL A 330 6.15 -7.89 7.05
CA VAL A 330 5.04 -8.28 7.93
C VAL A 330 4.52 -9.67 7.56
N ALA A 331 4.44 -10.00 6.27
CA ALA A 331 4.11 -11.36 5.83
C ALA A 331 5.15 -12.38 6.29
N TYR A 332 6.44 -12.06 6.17
CA TYR A 332 7.53 -12.92 6.61
C TYR A 332 7.52 -13.13 8.11
N GLU A 333 7.27 -12.09 8.90
CA GLU A 333 7.16 -12.21 10.35
C GLU A 333 6.07 -13.22 10.74
N ILE A 334 4.92 -13.19 10.06
CA ILE A 334 3.82 -14.13 10.29
C ILE A 334 4.20 -15.56 9.88
N MET A 335 4.80 -15.72 8.70
CA MET A 335 5.18 -17.02 8.14
C MET A 335 6.34 -17.69 8.91
N GLU A 336 7.29 -16.88 9.38
CA GLU A 336 8.52 -17.34 10.04
C GLU A 336 8.35 -17.55 11.55
N LYS A 337 7.26 -17.05 12.15
CA LYS A 337 7.03 -17.12 13.61
C LYS A 337 7.24 -18.51 14.21
N LYS A 338 6.81 -19.57 13.53
CA LYS A 338 6.98 -20.97 14.00
C LYS A 338 8.21 -21.66 13.42
N SER A 339 8.83 -21.08 12.40
CA SER A 339 9.96 -21.68 11.70
C SER A 339 11.30 -21.09 12.14
N ALA A 340 11.36 -19.98 12.86
CA ALA A 340 12.61 -19.44 13.40
C ALA A 340 12.84 -19.89 14.86
N ASP A 341 14.08 -20.21 15.18
CA ASP A 341 14.56 -20.53 16.53
C ASP A 341 15.33 -19.34 17.10
N VAL A 342 14.79 -18.71 18.15
CA VAL A 342 15.40 -17.53 18.82
C VAL A 342 16.74 -17.83 19.47
N GLN A 343 17.01 -19.09 19.84
CA GLN A 343 18.26 -19.48 20.49
C GLN A 343 19.42 -19.62 19.50
N GLN A 344 19.11 -19.54 18.20
CA GLN A 344 20.08 -19.64 17.12
C GLN A 344 20.19 -18.31 16.37
N GLY A 345 21.39 -17.97 15.92
CA GLY A 345 21.60 -16.75 15.13
C GLY A 345 20.73 -16.72 13.87
N MET A 346 20.38 -15.52 13.41
CA MET A 346 19.54 -15.30 12.22
C MET A 346 20.09 -16.00 10.95
N PHE A 347 21.41 -16.07 10.82
CA PHE A 347 22.11 -16.71 9.70
C PHE A 347 22.53 -18.15 9.96
N SER A 348 22.10 -18.76 11.08
CA SER A 348 22.31 -20.20 11.33
C SER A 348 21.59 -21.03 10.27
N ARG A 349 22.11 -22.23 9.94
CA ARG A 349 21.45 -23.13 8.99
C ARG A 349 20.00 -23.45 9.39
N ARG A 350 19.74 -23.55 10.71
CA ARG A 350 18.41 -23.78 11.29
C ARG A 350 17.42 -22.70 10.84
N ASN A 351 17.80 -21.42 10.92
CA ASN A 351 16.91 -20.29 10.63
C ASN A 351 16.95 -19.87 9.15
N LEU A 352 18.11 -20.01 8.50
CA LEU A 352 18.33 -19.55 7.13
C LEU A 352 17.59 -20.42 6.09
N ILE A 353 17.57 -21.74 6.24
CA ILE A 353 16.94 -22.64 5.25
C ILE A 353 15.42 -22.42 5.18
N PRO A 354 14.66 -22.49 6.30
CA PRO A 354 13.22 -22.24 6.27
C PRO A 354 12.88 -20.85 5.76
N ARG A 355 13.68 -19.84 6.14
CA ARG A 355 13.55 -18.46 5.66
C ARG A 355 13.65 -18.37 4.13
N ILE A 356 14.73 -18.91 3.54
CA ILE A 356 14.91 -18.89 2.09
C ILE A 356 13.72 -19.56 1.39
N VAL A 357 13.30 -20.73 1.88
CA VAL A 357 12.18 -21.48 1.29
C VAL A 357 10.87 -20.71 1.39
N LEU A 358 10.50 -20.25 2.60
CA LEU A 358 9.23 -19.57 2.86
C LEU A 358 9.12 -18.25 2.09
N ARG A 359 10.16 -17.42 2.09
CA ARG A 359 10.16 -16.14 1.36
C ARG A 359 10.12 -16.35 -0.16
N THR A 360 10.84 -17.35 -0.66
CA THR A 360 10.83 -17.70 -2.08
C THR A 360 9.44 -18.17 -2.52
N LEU A 361 8.82 -19.09 -1.76
CA LEU A 361 7.46 -19.56 -2.06
C LEU A 361 6.43 -18.42 -2.04
N TYR A 362 6.54 -17.51 -1.07
CA TYR A 362 5.68 -16.34 -0.99
C TYR A 362 5.84 -15.42 -2.22
N MET A 363 7.07 -15.12 -2.62
CA MET A 363 7.33 -14.29 -3.79
C MET A 363 6.89 -14.95 -5.10
N ILE A 364 7.07 -16.27 -5.24
CA ILE A 364 6.55 -17.04 -6.37
C ILE A 364 5.01 -16.95 -6.42
N PHE A 365 4.34 -17.07 -5.26
CA PHE A 365 2.89 -16.93 -5.19
C PHE A 365 2.44 -15.53 -5.65
N CYS A 366 3.08 -14.47 -5.15
CA CYS A 366 2.77 -13.10 -5.57
C CYS A 366 3.00 -12.89 -7.08
N GLY A 367 4.12 -13.37 -7.62
CA GLY A 367 4.43 -13.28 -9.04
C GLY A 367 3.47 -14.08 -9.92
N PHE A 368 3.07 -15.27 -9.47
CA PHE A 368 2.06 -16.09 -10.15
C PHE A 368 0.71 -15.37 -10.22
N MET A 369 0.24 -14.82 -9.10
CA MET A 369 -1.01 -14.07 -9.05
C MET A 369 -0.97 -12.81 -9.91
N ALA A 370 0.17 -12.11 -9.95
CA ALA A 370 0.40 -10.95 -10.81
C ALA A 370 0.31 -11.30 -12.30
N ALA A 371 0.89 -12.43 -12.71
CA ALA A 371 0.82 -12.94 -14.08
C ALA A 371 -0.59 -13.46 -14.44
N MET A 372 -1.31 -14.00 -13.46
CA MET A 372 -2.66 -14.55 -13.64
C MET A 372 -3.73 -13.45 -13.80
N LEU A 373 -3.60 -12.35 -13.06
CA LEU A 373 -4.57 -11.25 -13.02
C LEU A 373 -3.88 -9.89 -13.22
N PRO A 374 -3.42 -9.55 -14.43
CA PRO A 374 -2.61 -8.34 -14.68
C PRO A 374 -3.44 -7.05 -14.75
N PHE A 375 -4.35 -6.83 -13.78
CA PHE A 375 -5.24 -5.67 -13.70
C PHE A 375 -4.86 -4.79 -12.51
N PHE A 376 -3.82 -3.98 -12.66
CA PHE A 376 -3.24 -3.22 -11.55
C PHE A 376 -4.26 -2.33 -10.82
N GLY A 377 -5.08 -1.58 -11.56
CA GLY A 377 -6.14 -0.75 -10.99
C GLY A 377 -7.18 -1.54 -10.20
N ASP A 378 -7.53 -2.74 -10.66
CA ASP A 378 -8.55 -3.58 -10.01
C ASP A 378 -8.01 -4.25 -8.75
N ILE A 379 -6.77 -4.72 -8.77
CA ILE A 379 -6.07 -5.22 -7.58
C ILE A 379 -6.02 -4.11 -6.52
N ASN A 380 -5.64 -2.89 -6.89
CA ASN A 380 -5.63 -1.76 -5.96
C ASN A 380 -7.02 -1.46 -5.41
N GLY A 381 -8.07 -1.52 -6.24
CA GLY A 381 -9.45 -1.35 -5.78
C GLY A 381 -9.86 -2.39 -4.73
N VAL A 382 -9.57 -3.67 -4.98
CA VAL A 382 -9.90 -4.77 -4.04
C VAL A 382 -9.11 -4.62 -2.73
N VAL A 383 -7.81 -4.38 -2.82
CA VAL A 383 -6.93 -4.19 -1.64
C VAL A 383 -7.35 -2.97 -0.83
N GLY A 384 -7.72 -1.87 -1.48
CA GLY A 384 -8.24 -0.68 -0.83
C GLY A 384 -9.52 -0.94 -0.07
N ALA A 385 -10.49 -1.61 -0.70
CA ALA A 385 -11.81 -1.82 -0.12
C ALA A 385 -11.84 -2.83 1.02
N ILE A 386 -11.19 -3.99 0.83
CA ILE A 386 -11.23 -5.11 1.79
C ILE A 386 -10.10 -4.98 2.82
N GLY A 387 -8.97 -4.41 2.42
CA GLY A 387 -7.78 -4.25 3.23
C GLY A 387 -7.74 -2.94 3.99
N PHE A 388 -7.40 -1.87 3.26
CA PHE A 388 -7.05 -0.59 3.87
C PHE A 388 -8.24 0.14 4.51
N ILE A 389 -9.44 0.11 3.92
CA ILE A 389 -10.61 0.76 4.52
C ILE A 389 -10.89 0.26 5.95
N PRO A 390 -11.03 -1.05 6.20
CA PRO A 390 -11.21 -1.56 7.56
C PRO A 390 -10.05 -1.21 8.51
N LEU A 391 -8.79 -1.37 8.08
CA LEU A 391 -7.64 -1.22 8.97
C LEU A 391 -7.20 0.23 9.22
N ASP A 392 -7.30 1.11 8.23
CA ASP A 392 -6.74 2.46 8.30
C ASP A 392 -7.81 3.55 8.45
N PHE A 393 -9.07 3.27 8.13
CA PHE A 393 -10.15 4.26 8.23
C PHE A 393 -11.11 3.94 9.37
N VAL A 394 -11.43 2.66 9.59
CA VAL A 394 -12.42 2.24 10.60
C VAL A 394 -11.75 1.89 11.93
N LEU A 395 -10.80 0.96 11.93
CA LEU A 395 -10.20 0.43 13.15
C LEU A 395 -9.51 1.50 14.02
N PRO A 396 -8.80 2.52 13.49
CA PRO A 396 -8.16 3.54 14.32
C PRO A 396 -9.17 4.37 15.12
N MET A 397 -10.34 4.66 14.52
CA MET A 397 -11.43 5.37 15.18
C MET A 397 -12.00 4.54 16.34
N LEU A 398 -12.18 3.24 16.10
CA LEU A 398 -12.69 2.30 17.10
C LEU A 398 -11.71 2.16 18.27
N LEU A 399 -10.43 1.94 17.99
CA LEU A 399 -9.38 1.79 19.01
C LEU A 399 -9.26 3.04 19.86
N TYR A 400 -9.33 4.23 19.25
CA TYR A 400 -9.32 5.49 20.01
C TYR A 400 -10.53 5.61 20.93
N ASN A 401 -11.73 5.32 20.43
CA ASN A 401 -12.95 5.40 21.23
C ASN A 401 -12.96 4.40 22.39
N MET A 402 -12.40 3.20 22.20
CA MET A 402 -12.30 2.20 23.27
C MET A 402 -11.24 2.56 24.31
N THR A 403 -10.12 3.14 23.87
CA THR A 403 -9.02 3.55 24.74
C THR A 403 -9.38 4.77 25.58
N PHE A 404 -9.84 5.84 24.95
CA PHE A 404 -10.04 7.14 25.61
C PHE A 404 -11.48 7.39 26.05
N LYS A 405 -12.45 6.60 25.59
CA LYS A 405 -13.87 6.68 25.95
C LYS A 405 -14.41 8.12 25.94
N PRO A 406 -14.27 8.87 24.83
CA PRO A 406 -14.77 10.24 24.76
C PRO A 406 -16.28 10.27 25.05
N PRO A 407 -16.79 11.29 25.77
CA PRO A 407 -18.22 11.40 26.05
C PRO A 407 -19.05 11.38 24.77
N LYS A 408 -20.24 10.78 24.80
CA LYS A 408 -21.15 10.74 23.63
C LYS A 408 -21.63 12.12 23.16
N SER A 409 -21.49 13.15 24.00
CA SER A 409 -21.72 14.54 23.63
C SER A 409 -20.52 15.20 22.94
N SER A 410 -19.34 14.56 22.95
CA SER A 410 -18.12 15.14 22.38
C SER A 410 -18.17 15.13 20.85
N PRO A 411 -17.72 16.22 20.20
CA PRO A 411 -17.52 16.25 18.76
C PRO A 411 -16.60 15.13 18.25
N THR A 412 -15.61 14.73 19.06
CA THR A 412 -14.67 13.64 18.69
C THR A 412 -15.39 12.30 18.57
N TYR A 413 -16.33 12.00 19.48
CA TYR A 413 -17.09 10.76 19.44
C TYR A 413 -17.93 10.67 18.16
N TRP A 414 -18.65 11.75 17.82
CA TRP A 414 -19.47 11.82 16.62
C TRP A 414 -18.64 11.79 15.34
N LEU A 415 -17.53 12.51 15.29
CA LEU A 415 -16.62 12.47 14.13
C LEU A 415 -16.11 11.04 13.88
N ASN A 416 -15.63 10.37 14.93
CA ASN A 416 -15.16 8.98 14.84
C ASN A 416 -16.28 8.04 14.39
N LEU A 417 -17.49 8.19 14.94
CA LEU A 417 -18.64 7.38 14.56
C LEU A 417 -19.05 7.60 13.10
N SER A 418 -19.10 8.86 12.65
CA SER A 418 -19.42 9.20 11.25
C SER A 418 -18.40 8.61 10.28
N ILE A 419 -17.09 8.70 10.60
CA ILE A 419 -16.04 8.09 9.77
C ILE A 419 -16.24 6.57 9.70
N MET A 420 -16.44 5.89 10.84
CA MET A 420 -16.66 4.44 10.86
C MET A 420 -17.85 4.03 9.99
N VAL A 421 -18.99 4.72 10.10
CA VAL A 421 -20.20 4.40 9.32
C VAL A 421 -20.00 4.64 7.83
N VAL A 422 -19.48 5.82 7.45
CA VAL A 422 -19.28 6.20 6.04
C VAL A 422 -18.27 5.27 5.37
N PHE A 423 -17.13 5.01 6.01
CA PHE A 423 -16.09 4.17 5.43
C PHE A 423 -16.43 2.69 5.45
N THR A 424 -17.22 2.20 6.42
CA THR A 424 -17.75 0.83 6.35
C THR A 424 -18.67 0.67 5.14
N GLY A 425 -19.58 1.64 4.90
CA GLY A 425 -20.45 1.64 3.73
C GLY A 425 -19.66 1.72 2.41
N ALA A 426 -18.70 2.64 2.34
CA ALA A 426 -17.81 2.79 1.18
C ALA A 426 -16.96 1.54 0.93
N GLY A 427 -16.47 0.88 1.98
CA GLY A 427 -15.71 -0.36 1.91
C GLY A 427 -16.54 -1.53 1.38
N LEU A 428 -17.79 -1.70 1.85
CA LEU A 428 -18.69 -2.75 1.35
C LEU A 428 -19.02 -2.55 -0.14
N MET A 429 -19.41 -1.34 -0.52
CA MET A 429 -19.70 -1.00 -1.91
C MET A 429 -18.46 -1.07 -2.80
N GLY A 430 -17.31 -0.64 -2.27
CA GLY A 430 -15.99 -0.72 -2.89
C GLY A 430 -15.55 -2.16 -3.14
N ALA A 431 -15.76 -3.04 -2.17
CA ALA A 431 -15.40 -4.46 -2.28
C ALA A 431 -16.26 -5.14 -3.34
N PHE A 432 -17.57 -4.89 -3.34
CA PHE A 432 -18.46 -5.40 -4.39
C PHE A 432 -18.07 -4.88 -5.77
N SER A 433 -17.91 -3.57 -5.93
CA SER A 433 -17.61 -2.94 -7.23
C SER A 433 -16.25 -3.35 -7.79
N SER A 434 -15.19 -3.34 -6.97
CA SER A 434 -13.83 -3.71 -7.39
C SER A 434 -13.73 -5.20 -7.70
N THR A 435 -14.35 -6.07 -6.89
CA THR A 435 -14.37 -7.52 -7.17
C THR A 435 -15.17 -7.81 -8.43
N ARG A 436 -16.33 -7.17 -8.62
CA ARG A 436 -17.13 -7.29 -9.84
C ARG A 436 -16.31 -6.90 -11.06
N LYS A 437 -15.58 -5.78 -10.98
CA LYS A 437 -14.73 -5.31 -12.08
C LYS A 437 -13.62 -6.32 -12.41
N LEU A 438 -12.88 -6.76 -11.39
CA LEU A 438 -11.84 -7.77 -11.53
C LEU A 438 -12.36 -9.07 -12.20
N VAL A 439 -13.55 -9.54 -11.79
CA VAL A 439 -14.17 -10.74 -12.38
C VAL A 439 -14.57 -10.50 -13.84
N LEU A 440 -15.10 -9.32 -14.18
CA LEU A 440 -15.48 -9.00 -15.56
C LEU A 440 -14.25 -8.89 -16.47
N ASP A 441 -13.17 -8.30 -15.99
CA ASP A 441 -11.94 -8.15 -16.75
C ASP A 441 -11.21 -9.49 -16.88
N ALA A 442 -11.19 -10.31 -15.83
CA ALA A 442 -10.65 -11.68 -15.87
C ALA A 442 -11.38 -12.58 -16.86
N LYS A 443 -12.71 -12.45 -17.02
CA LYS A 443 -13.48 -13.22 -18.01
C LYS A 443 -13.09 -12.90 -19.45
N LYS A 444 -12.57 -11.70 -19.70
CA LYS A 444 -12.13 -11.26 -21.02
C LYS A 444 -10.64 -11.53 -21.25
N PHE A 445 -9.90 -12.03 -20.27
CA PHE A 445 -8.46 -12.20 -20.39
C PHE A 445 -8.06 -13.66 -20.55
N LYS A 446 -7.21 -13.94 -21.54
CA LYS A 446 -6.61 -15.26 -21.70
C LYS A 446 -5.41 -15.37 -20.78
N LEU A 447 -5.43 -16.32 -19.85
CA LEU A 447 -4.34 -16.56 -18.91
C LEU A 447 -2.98 -16.62 -19.63
N PHE A 448 -2.02 -15.84 -19.12
CA PHE A 448 -0.65 -15.72 -19.65
C PHE A 448 -0.55 -15.22 -21.10
N SER A 449 -1.54 -14.48 -21.58
CA SER A 449 -1.56 -13.86 -22.92
C SER A 449 -1.33 -12.35 -22.86
N SER A 450 -0.97 -11.75 -24.00
CA SER A 450 -1.02 -10.30 -24.21
C SER A 450 -2.41 -9.83 -24.66
N ASN A 451 -3.28 -10.75 -25.07
CA ASN A 451 -4.53 -10.46 -25.78
C ASN A 451 -5.76 -10.73 -24.91
N VAL A 452 -6.77 -9.88 -25.08
CA VAL A 452 -8.15 -10.06 -24.62
C VAL A 452 -8.79 -11.18 -25.49
N VAL A 453 -9.60 -12.05 -24.89
CA VAL A 453 -10.40 -13.07 -25.59
C VAL A 453 -11.52 -12.35 -26.35
N ASP A 454 -11.62 -12.62 -27.65
CA ASP A 454 -12.66 -12.09 -28.55
C ASP A 454 -14.10 -12.39 -28.06
#